data_AF-A0A0D0CCQ0-F1
#
_entry.id   AF-A0A0D0CCQ0-F1
#
_cell.length_a   1.000
_cell.length_b   1.000
_cell.length_c   1.000
_cell.angle_alpha   90.00
_cell.angle_beta   90.00
_cell.angle_gamma   90.00
#
_symmetry.space_group_name_H-M   'P 1'
#
loop_
_entity.id
_entity.type
_entity.pdbx_description
1 polymer ?
#
loop_
_entity_poly.entity_id
_entity_poly.type
_entity_poly.pdbx_seq_one_letter_code
_entity_poly.pdbx_strand_id
1 'polypeptide(L)'
;MENILANDPCRRFTTGTTVQGRTLRLWFANHSFVLKTEPIDLLTDHRRLIHFFLALSFAPRTVDLGWDPTIVRAGYNCDDDQWMYVVCVDGQFFTTAWLLADFTDQGHAGRWTRVWLVRDCD
;
A
#
# COMPACT_ATOMS: atom_id res chain seq x y z
N MET A 1 -5.75 1.75 7.05
CA MET A 1 -5.48 0.94 5.84
C MET A 1 -5.92 1.69 4.59
N GLU A 2 -7.18 2.12 4.51
CA GLU A 2 -7.70 2.93 3.39
C GLU A 2 -6.84 4.16 3.07
N ASN A 3 -6.53 4.99 4.07
CA ASN A 3 -5.68 6.18 3.87
C ASN A 3 -4.29 5.82 3.29
N ILE A 4 -3.70 4.67 3.66
CA ILE A 4 -2.40 4.23 3.13
C ILE A 4 -2.54 3.88 1.65
N LEU A 5 -3.57 3.11 1.27
CA LEU A 5 -3.81 2.67 -0.11
C LEU A 5 -4.24 3.84 -1.01
N ALA A 6 -5.00 4.78 -0.45
CA ALA A 6 -5.35 6.01 -1.12
C ALA A 6 -4.10 6.84 -1.37
N ASN A 7 -3.30 7.18 -0.34
CA ASN A 7 -2.25 8.20 -0.43
C ASN A 7 -0.90 7.72 -0.96
N ASP A 8 -0.54 6.45 -0.80
CA ASP A 8 0.76 5.93 -1.24
C ASP A 8 0.62 5.10 -2.53
N PRO A 9 0.90 5.67 -3.71
CA PRO A 9 0.77 4.95 -4.98
C PRO A 9 1.74 3.78 -5.10
N CYS A 10 2.75 3.69 -4.24
CA CYS A 10 3.67 2.56 -4.19
C CYS A 10 3.06 1.31 -3.55
N ARG A 11 1.80 1.35 -3.08
CA ARG A 11 1.13 0.24 -2.38
C ARG A 11 0.08 -0.45 -3.24
N ARG A 12 0.27 -1.75 -3.50
CA ARG A 12 -0.74 -2.64 -4.11
C ARG A 12 -1.74 -3.17 -3.09
N PHE A 13 -1.27 -3.43 -1.88
CA PHE A 13 -2.10 -3.87 -0.76
C PHE A 13 -1.45 -3.48 0.56
N THR A 14 -2.22 -3.56 1.64
CA THR A 14 -1.74 -3.38 3.01
C THR A 14 -2.41 -4.40 3.93
N THR A 15 -1.69 -4.79 4.98
CA THR A 15 -2.21 -5.65 6.03
C THR A 15 -2.32 -4.87 7.33
N GLY A 16 -3.33 -5.19 8.13
CA GLY A 16 -3.53 -4.58 9.43
C GLY A 16 -4.06 -5.57 10.45
N THR A 17 -4.06 -5.18 11.71
CA THR A 17 -4.60 -6.00 12.80
C THR A 17 -5.46 -5.17 13.71
N THR A 18 -6.59 -5.70 14.14
CA THR A 18 -7.40 -5.11 15.22
C THR A 18 -7.37 -6.03 16.43
N VAL A 19 -7.04 -5.49 17.59
CA VAL A 19 -7.03 -6.21 18.86
C VAL A 19 -8.16 -5.67 19.73
N GLN A 20 -9.01 -6.57 20.21
CA GLN A 20 -10.09 -6.25 21.14
C GLN A 20 -10.12 -7.29 22.26
N GLY A 21 -9.69 -6.85 23.46
CA GLY A 21 -9.52 -7.75 24.61
C GLY A 21 -8.57 -8.90 24.26
N ARG A 22 -9.09 -10.13 24.32
CA ARG A 22 -8.33 -11.37 24.03
C ARG A 22 -8.38 -11.79 22.56
N THR A 23 -9.10 -11.06 21.71
CA THR A 23 -9.28 -11.43 20.30
C THR A 23 -8.49 -10.52 19.37
N LEU A 24 -7.96 -11.11 18.29
CA LEU A 24 -7.28 -10.41 17.22
C LEU A 24 -7.90 -10.80 15.88
N ARG A 25 -8.11 -9.83 14.99
CA ARG A 25 -8.45 -10.07 13.59
C ARG A 25 -7.36 -9.51 12.69
N LEU A 26 -6.96 -10.31 11.71
CA LEU A 26 -6.07 -9.87 10.65
C LEU A 26 -6.90 -9.30 9.51
N TRP A 27 -6.40 -8.23 8.91
CA TRP A 27 -7.02 -7.54 7.79
C TRP A 27 -6.06 -7.51 6.61
N PHE A 28 -6.60 -7.69 5.43
CA PHE A 28 -5.92 -7.52 4.16
C PHE A 28 -6.77 -6.59 3.30
N ALA A 29 -6.17 -5.54 2.75
CA ALA A 29 -6.87 -4.60 1.89
C ALA A 29 -6.04 -4.34 0.63
N ASN A 30 -6.67 -4.35 -0.54
CA ASN A 30 -6.09 -3.94 -1.81
C ASN A 30 -7.06 -2.98 -2.54
N HIS A 31 -6.68 -2.53 -3.74
CA HIS A 31 -7.43 -1.61 -4.61
C HIS A 31 -8.85 -2.07 -5.01
N SER A 32 -9.25 -3.28 -4.66
CA SER A 32 -10.53 -3.86 -5.08
C SER A 32 -11.38 -4.38 -3.92
N PHE A 33 -10.78 -4.85 -2.84
CA PHE A 33 -11.52 -5.48 -1.74
C PHE A 33 -10.76 -5.44 -0.41
N VAL A 34 -11.52 -5.70 0.66
CA VAL A 34 -11.00 -5.85 2.02
C VAL A 34 -11.45 -7.20 2.58
N LEU A 35 -10.49 -7.98 3.05
CA LEU A 35 -10.71 -9.25 3.74
C LEU A 35 -10.33 -9.10 5.21
N LYS A 36 -11.00 -9.87 6.06
CA LYS A 36 -10.64 -10.05 7.45
C LYS A 36 -10.76 -11.51 7.86
N THR A 37 -9.96 -11.93 8.84
CA THR A 37 -10.09 -13.26 9.42
C THR A 37 -11.26 -13.34 10.40
N GLU A 38 -11.65 -14.56 10.72
CA GLU A 38 -12.35 -14.83 11.97
C GLU A 38 -11.49 -14.40 13.18
N PRO A 39 -12.11 -14.13 14.34
CA PRO A 39 -11.38 -13.82 15.56
C PRO A 39 -10.38 -14.92 15.92
N ILE A 40 -9.15 -14.53 16.21
CA ILE A 40 -8.09 -15.38 16.71
C ILE A 40 -7.93 -15.08 18.20
N ASP A 41 -7.97 -16.11 19.05
CA ASP A 41 -7.71 -15.95 20.48
C ASP A 41 -6.19 -15.84 20.72
N LEU A 42 -5.79 -14.71 21.29
CA LEU A 42 -4.40 -14.34 21.52
C LEU A 42 -3.65 -15.31 22.44
N LEU A 43 -4.34 -15.98 23.37
CA LEU A 43 -3.71 -16.85 24.36
C LEU A 43 -3.67 -18.30 23.89
N THR A 44 -4.69 -18.79 23.19
CA THR A 44 -4.71 -20.17 22.70
C THR A 44 -3.91 -20.33 21.41
N ASP A 45 -3.98 -19.35 20.50
CA ASP A 45 -3.39 -19.43 19.17
C ASP A 45 -2.12 -18.56 19.02
N HIS A 46 -1.50 -18.18 20.13
CA HIS A 46 -0.31 -17.32 20.18
C HIS A 46 0.81 -17.75 19.22
N ARG A 47 1.04 -19.06 19.02
CA ARG A 47 2.08 -19.55 18.10
C ARG A 47 1.81 -19.13 16.66
N ARG A 48 0.58 -19.25 16.16
CA ARG A 48 0.22 -18.85 14.79
C ARG A 48 0.38 -17.34 14.60
N LEU A 49 0.04 -16.57 15.62
CA LEU A 49 0.22 -15.12 15.62
C LEU A 49 1.69 -14.73 15.58
N ILE A 50 2.52 -15.34 16.42
CA ILE A 50 3.98 -15.14 16.41
C ILE A 50 4.53 -15.46 15.02
N HIS A 51 4.18 -16.61 14.44
CA HIS A 51 4.62 -16.97 13.09
C HIS A 51 4.18 -15.95 12.04
N PHE A 52 2.94 -15.48 12.10
CA PHE A 52 2.43 -14.47 11.17
C PHE A 52 3.21 -13.15 11.26
N PHE A 53 3.43 -12.63 12.47
CA PHE A 53 4.18 -11.40 12.64
C PHE A 53 5.64 -11.55 12.25
N LEU A 54 6.27 -12.68 12.55
CA LEU A 54 7.63 -12.98 12.07
C LEU A 54 7.67 -13.03 10.54
N ALA A 55 6.70 -13.69 9.90
CA ALA A 55 6.62 -13.73 8.44
C ALA A 55 6.50 -12.31 7.85
N LEU A 56 5.68 -11.43 8.43
CA LEU A 56 5.60 -10.04 7.99
C LEU A 56 6.89 -9.24 8.27
N SER A 57 7.54 -9.44 9.41
CA SER A 57 8.77 -8.72 9.78
C SER A 57 9.97 -9.09 8.91
N PHE A 58 10.03 -10.33 8.44
CA PHE A 58 11.12 -10.84 7.61
C PHE A 58 10.78 -10.94 6.12
N ALA A 59 9.52 -10.66 5.73
CA ALA A 59 9.15 -10.59 4.34
C ALA A 59 9.93 -9.46 3.64
N PRO A 60 10.47 -9.71 2.43
CA PRO A 60 11.10 -8.67 1.63
C PRO A 60 10.18 -7.46 1.46
N ARG A 61 10.77 -6.25 1.50
CA ARG A 61 10.09 -4.99 1.19
C ARG A 61 9.85 -4.84 -0.32
N THR A 62 9.22 -5.85 -0.91
CA THR A 62 8.89 -5.97 -2.33
C THR A 62 7.41 -6.32 -2.46
N VAL A 63 7.05 -7.13 -3.46
CA VAL A 63 5.68 -7.59 -3.72
C VAL A 63 5.06 -8.30 -2.50
N ASP A 64 5.87 -8.98 -1.69
CA ASP A 64 5.40 -9.78 -0.55
C ASP A 64 4.76 -8.93 0.57
N LEU A 65 5.20 -7.68 0.73
CA LEU A 65 4.60 -6.71 1.67
C LEU A 65 3.69 -5.69 0.98
N GLY A 66 3.32 -5.96 -0.28
CA GLY A 66 2.38 -5.14 -1.04
C GLY A 66 2.98 -3.89 -1.63
N TRP A 67 4.31 -3.82 -1.80
CA TRP A 67 4.93 -2.75 -2.58
C TRP A 67 4.85 -3.04 -4.07
N ASP A 68 4.59 -2.01 -4.87
CA ASP A 68 4.65 -2.10 -6.31
C ASP A 68 6.10 -2.02 -6.80
N PRO A 69 6.66 -3.06 -7.45
CA PRO A 69 8.02 -3.01 -7.98
C PRO A 69 8.17 -2.05 -9.17
N THR A 70 7.07 -1.62 -9.78
CA THR A 70 7.05 -0.71 -10.93
C THR A 70 6.94 0.75 -10.52
N ILE A 71 6.70 1.07 -9.25
CA ILE A 71 6.57 2.44 -8.76
C ILE A 71 7.48 2.63 -7.55
N VAL A 72 8.44 3.55 -7.67
CA VAL A 72 9.35 3.89 -6.57
C VAL A 72 9.31 5.37 -6.28
N ARG A 73 9.47 5.73 -5.00
CA ARG A 73 9.51 7.13 -4.57
C ARG A 73 10.85 7.75 -4.99
N ALA A 74 10.81 8.79 -5.81
CA ALA A 74 11.97 9.46 -6.36
C ALA A 74 12.51 10.56 -5.43
N GLY A 75 11.60 11.28 -4.75
CA GLY A 75 11.96 12.40 -3.88
C GLY A 75 10.74 13.24 -3.53
N TYR A 76 10.98 14.35 -2.84
CA TYR A 76 9.97 15.34 -2.50
C TYR A 76 10.24 16.64 -3.25
N ASN A 77 9.25 17.12 -4.00
CA ASN A 77 9.29 18.44 -4.60
C ASN A 77 8.78 19.45 -3.55
N CYS A 78 9.69 20.27 -3.02
CA CYS A 78 9.36 21.27 -2.02
C CYS A 78 8.59 22.48 -2.59
N ASP A 79 8.73 22.76 -3.88
CA ASP A 79 8.10 23.92 -4.50
C ASP A 79 6.60 23.67 -4.69
N ASP A 80 6.23 22.43 -5.03
CA ASP A 80 4.83 22.02 -5.27
C ASP A 80 4.20 21.31 -4.06
N ASP A 81 4.97 21.03 -3.00
CA ASP A 81 4.57 20.25 -1.81
C ASP A 81 4.08 18.83 -2.16
N GLN A 82 4.77 18.14 -3.09
CA GLN A 82 4.34 16.82 -3.59
C GLN A 82 5.47 15.79 -3.65
N TRP A 83 5.12 14.53 -3.37
CA TRP A 83 6.01 13.41 -3.62
C TRP A 83 6.13 13.13 -5.12
N MET A 84 7.35 12.92 -5.60
CA MET A 84 7.65 12.45 -6.95
C MET A 84 7.92 10.95 -6.94
N TYR A 85 7.55 10.29 -8.04
CA TYR A 85 7.69 8.86 -8.24
C TYR A 85 8.34 8.57 -9.59
N VAL A 86 9.15 7.51 -9.65
CA VAL A 86 9.55 6.88 -10.91
C VAL A 86 8.61 5.71 -11.15
N VAL A 87 8.01 5.67 -12.35
CA VAL A 87 7.09 4.64 -12.79
C VAL A 87 7.71 3.89 -13.97
N CYS A 88 7.70 2.56 -13.90
CA CYS A 88 8.14 1.67 -14.96
C CYS A 88 6.94 1.14 -15.74
N VAL A 89 6.88 1.42 -17.04
CA VAL A 89 5.84 0.92 -17.95
C VAL A 89 6.55 0.25 -19.12
N ASP A 90 6.31 -1.05 -19.32
CA ASP A 90 6.93 -1.85 -20.39
C ASP A 90 8.46 -1.70 -20.50
N GLY A 91 9.14 -1.53 -19.35
CA GLY A 91 10.60 -1.38 -19.25
C GLY A 91 11.12 0.04 -19.45
N GLN A 92 10.24 1.01 -19.74
CA GLN A 92 10.56 2.44 -19.79
C GLN A 92 10.28 3.11 -18.46
N PHE A 93 11.12 4.06 -18.07
CA PHE A 93 11.03 4.76 -16.80
C PHE A 93 10.61 6.20 -17.00
N PHE A 94 9.64 6.65 -16.19
CA PHE A 94 9.11 7.99 -16.22
C PHE A 94 9.06 8.59 -14.82
N THR A 95 9.45 9.84 -14.67
CA THR A 95 9.32 10.59 -13.40
C THR A 95 8.04 11.41 -13.41
N THR A 96 7.22 11.29 -12.37
CA THR A 96 6.01 12.12 -12.21
C THR A 96 6.40 13.59 -12.01
N ALA A 97 5.80 14.49 -12.78
CA ALA A 97 5.99 15.93 -12.64
C ALA A 97 4.86 16.57 -11.82
N TRP A 98 3.60 16.33 -12.22
CA TRP A 98 2.43 16.92 -11.57
C TRP A 98 1.19 16.03 -11.72
N LEU A 99 0.31 16.09 -10.71
CA LEU A 99 -0.96 15.37 -10.69
C LEU A 99 -1.99 16.09 -11.58
N LEU A 100 -2.50 15.40 -12.61
CA LEU A 100 -3.53 15.92 -13.52
C LEU A 100 -4.95 15.65 -13.00
N ALA A 101 -5.14 14.49 -12.36
CA ALA A 101 -6.41 14.12 -11.74
C ALA A 101 -6.17 13.14 -10.59
N ASP A 102 -6.88 13.36 -9.48
CA ASP A 102 -6.92 12.44 -8.34
C ASP A 102 -8.36 11.95 -8.14
N PHE A 103 -8.56 10.63 -8.15
CA PHE A 103 -9.86 10.01 -7.88
C PHE A 103 -9.89 9.28 -6.54
N THR A 104 -8.86 9.44 -5.70
CA THR A 104 -8.71 8.72 -4.43
C THR A 104 -9.67 9.19 -3.32
N ASP A 105 -10.37 10.32 -3.51
CA ASP A 105 -11.30 10.90 -2.53
C ASP A 105 -12.73 10.34 -2.60
N GLN A 106 -13.04 9.48 -3.58
CA GLN A 106 -14.41 9.03 -3.88
C GLN A 106 -14.92 7.84 -3.03
N GLY A 107 -14.54 7.78 -1.75
CA GLY A 107 -15.19 6.94 -0.74
C GLY A 107 -14.86 5.43 -0.78
N HIS A 108 -15.39 4.75 0.24
CA HIS A 108 -15.06 3.38 0.61
C HIS A 108 -15.19 2.39 -0.56
N ALA A 109 -14.06 1.81 -0.96
CA ALA A 109 -13.92 0.85 -2.06
C ALA A 109 -14.34 1.40 -3.43
N GLY A 110 -13.53 2.30 -3.99
CA GLY A 110 -13.69 2.81 -5.35
C GLY A 110 -12.50 3.63 -5.81
N ARG A 111 -11.88 3.19 -6.90
CA ARG A 111 -10.87 3.87 -7.75
C ARG A 111 -9.87 4.77 -7.02
N TRP A 112 -8.86 4.18 -6.38
CA TRP A 112 -7.65 4.89 -5.96
C TRP A 112 -6.70 5.14 -7.14
N THR A 113 -7.27 5.72 -8.19
CA THR A 113 -6.61 6.00 -9.47
C THR A 113 -6.12 7.44 -9.49
N ARG A 114 -4.95 7.63 -10.07
CA ARG A 114 -4.34 8.94 -10.31
C ARG A 114 -3.87 9.03 -11.75
N VAL A 115 -3.92 10.23 -12.29
CA VAL A 115 -3.39 10.55 -13.60
C VAL A 115 -2.28 11.57 -13.39
N TRP A 116 -1.07 11.25 -13.83
CA TRP A 116 0.09 12.14 -13.73
C TRP A 116 0.53 12.58 -15.11
N LEU A 117 1.02 13.82 -15.18
CA LEU A 117 1.94 14.20 -16.24
C LEU A 117 3.33 13.72 -15.82
N VAL A 118 4.00 13.03 -16.73
CA VAL A 118 5.30 12.43 -16.50
C VAL A 118 6.33 12.99 -17.47
N ARG A 119 7.61 12.84 -17.12
CA ARG A 119 8.76 13.13 -17.95
C ARG A 119 9.55 11.83 -18.14
N ASP A 120 10.11 11.62 -19.32
CA ASP A 120 11.05 10.52 -19.54
C ASP A 120 12.23 10.64 -18.58
N CYS A 121 12.69 9.49 -18.08
CA CYS A 121 14.01 9.42 -17.45
C CYS A 121 15.05 9.31 -18.57
N ASP A 122 15.85 10.35 -18.77
CA ASP A 122 17.03 10.30 -19.65
C ASP A 122 18.05 9.23 -19.19
#